data_AF-A0A124JZ27-F1
#
_entry.id   AF-A0A124JZ27-F1
#
_cell.length_a   1.000
_cell.length_b   1.000
_cell.length_c   1.000
_cell.angle_alpha   90.00
_cell.angle_beta   90.00
_cell.angle_gamma   90.00
#
_symmetry.space_group_name_H-M   'P 1'
#
loop_
_entity.id
_entity.type
_entity.pdbx_description
1 polymer ?
#
loop_
_entity_poly.entity_id
_entity_poly.type
_entity_poly.pdbx_seq_one_letter_code
_entity_poly.pdbx_strand_id
1 'polypeptide(L)' 'MPADEPLDCLHIFSHAQALFPGATIDVIHTPDEIIHLDVNGHRYTFESGSDDDEYVFSDGETTFTIPLMDFDEDF' A
#
# COMPACT_ATOMS: atom_id res chain seq x y z
N MET A 1 -23.42 -2.86 -0.42
CA MET A 1 -22.16 -2.26 0.08
C MET A 1 -21.26 -2.20 -1.13
N PRO A 2 -21.00 -1.03 -1.72
CA PRO A 2 -19.98 -1.00 -2.76
C PRO A 2 -18.67 -1.40 -2.09
N ALA A 3 -17.91 -2.29 -2.73
CA ALA A 3 -16.56 -2.59 -2.29
C ALA A 3 -15.78 -1.27 -2.19
N ASP A 4 -15.24 -0.98 -1.02
CA ASP A 4 -14.44 0.20 -0.68
C ASP A 4 -13.08 0.25 -1.43
N GLU A 5 -12.96 -0.40 -2.59
CA GLU A 5 -11.84 -0.20 -3.52
C GLU A 5 -12.18 0.98 -4.44
N PRO A 6 -11.53 2.16 -4.29
CA PRO A 6 -10.11 2.31 -4.61
C PRO A 6 -9.33 3.35 -3.78
N LEU A 7 -9.83 3.80 -2.62
CA LEU A 7 -9.20 4.92 -1.88
C LEU A 7 -7.84 4.52 -1.31
N ASP A 8 -7.77 3.32 -0.74
CA ASP A 8 -6.54 2.77 -0.17
C ASP A 8 -5.44 2.57 -1.23
N CYS A 9 -5.82 2.11 -2.43
CA CYS A 9 -4.86 1.92 -3.52
C CYS A 9 -4.21 3.24 -3.96
N LEU A 10 -4.98 4.34 -4.01
CA LEU A 10 -4.46 5.65 -4.38
C LEU A 10 -3.56 6.22 -3.27
N HIS A 11 -3.93 6.04 -2.01
CA HIS A 11 -3.14 6.46 -0.86
C HIS A 11 -1.79 5.72 -0.81
N ILE A 12 -1.84 4.38 -0.96
CA ILE A 12 -0.67 3.50 -1.05
C ILE A 12 0.22 3.93 -2.23
N PHE A 13 -0.37 4.17 -3.41
CA PHE A 13 0.39 4.62 -4.58
C PHE A 13 1.11 5.96 -4.33
N SER A 14 0.41 6.94 -3.76
CA SER A 14 0.96 8.27 -3.46
C SER A 14 2.12 8.19 -2.48
N HIS A 15 1.95 7.43 -1.40
CA HIS A 15 3.01 7.20 -0.40
C HIS A 15 4.20 6.43 -0.98
N ALA A 16 3.94 5.36 -1.74
CA ALA A 16 4.98 4.60 -2.42
C ALA A 16 5.77 5.46 -3.41
N GLN A 17 5.11 6.33 -4.16
CA GLN A 17 5.78 7.27 -5.07
C GLN A 17 6.66 8.29 -4.33
N ALA A 18 6.24 8.73 -3.14
CA ALA A 18 7.04 9.60 -2.29
C ALA A 18 8.26 8.88 -1.66
N LEU A 19 8.09 7.62 -1.27
CA LEU A 19 9.17 6.77 -0.74
C LEU A 19 10.21 6.41 -1.81
N PHE A 20 9.76 6.18 -3.05
CA PHE A 20 10.60 5.77 -4.17
C PHE A 20 10.54 6.79 -5.32
N PRO A 21 11.16 7.97 -5.15
CA PRO A 21 11.10 9.02 -6.16
C PRO A 21 11.75 8.57 -7.47
N GLY A 22 10.97 8.62 -8.55
CA GLY A 22 11.40 8.21 -9.89
C GLY A 22 11.33 6.70 -10.15
N ALA A 23 10.84 5.90 -9.22
CA ALA A 23 10.50 4.50 -9.47
C ALA A 23 9.18 4.36 -10.24
N THR A 24 9.05 3.26 -10.98
CA THR A 24 7.75 2.84 -11.52
C THR A 24 7.01 2.13 -10.40
N ILE A 25 5.84 2.64 -10.00
CA ILE A 25 5.01 2.04 -8.96
C ILE A 25 3.77 1.42 -9.62
N ASP A 26 3.42 0.20 -9.24
CA ASP A 26 2.16 -0.46 -9.62
C ASP A 26 1.51 -1.08 -8.38
N VAL A 27 0.25 -0.75 -8.11
CA VAL A 27 -0.51 -1.30 -6.98
C VAL A 27 -1.47 -2.35 -7.53
N ILE A 28 -1.28 -3.60 -7.15
CA ILE A 28 -2.05 -4.75 -7.63
C ILE A 28 -2.86 -5.30 -6.47
N HIS A 29 -4.18 -5.12 -6.53
CA HIS A 29 -5.09 -5.77 -5.60
C HIS A 29 -5.53 -7.14 -6.13
N THR A 30 -5.45 -8.17 -5.29
CA THR A 30 -5.85 -9.54 -5.64
C THR A 30 -7.22 -9.87 -5.06
N PRO A 31 -7.97 -10.82 -5.66
CA PRO A 31 -9.27 -11.24 -5.14
C PRO A 31 -9.20 -11.93 -3.76
N ASP A 32 -8.01 -12.28 -3.29
CA ASP A 32 -7.75 -12.78 -1.94
C ASP A 32 -7.59 -11.65 -0.91
N GLU A 33 -7.95 -10.40 -1.27
CA GLU A 33 -7.81 -9.19 -0.44
C GLU A 33 -6.35 -8.87 -0.07
N ILE A 34 -5.41 -9.36 -0.87
CA ILE A 34 -3.98 -9.08 -0.71
C ILE A 34 -3.59 -7.97 -1.68
N ILE A 35 -2.96 -6.92 -1.13
CA ILE A 35 -2.37 -5.82 -1.89
C ILE A 35 -0.90 -6.17 -2.18
N HIS A 36 -0.49 -6.09 -3.45
CA HIS A 36 0.92 -6.11 -3.84
C HIS A 36 1.33 -4.74 -4.35
N LEU A 37 2.53 -4.29 -3.98
CA LEU A 37 3.16 -3.10 -4.51
C LEU A 37 4.37 -3.52 -5.34
N ASP A 38 4.34 -3.25 -6.64
CA ASP A 38 5.52 -3.37 -7.50
C ASP A 38 6.24 -2.03 -7.56
N VAL A 39 7.52 -2.04 -7.21
CA VAL A 39 8.41 -0.88 -7.27
C VAL A 39 9.57 -1.23 -8.19
N ASN A 40 9.57 -0.67 -9.40
CA ASN A 40 10.61 -0.87 -10.40
C ASN A 40 10.86 -2.36 -10.76
N GLY A 41 9.80 -3.18 -10.77
CA GLY A 41 9.87 -4.63 -11.00
C GLY A 41 10.16 -5.46 -9.74
N HIS A 42 10.28 -4.81 -8.57
CA HIS A 42 10.43 -5.48 -7.28
C HIS A 42 9.09 -5.51 -6.55
N ARG A 43 8.59 -6.72 -6.27
CA ARG A 43 7.26 -6.90 -5.67
C ARG A 43 7.34 -7.01 -4.16
N TYR A 44 6.65 -6.10 -3.49
CA TYR A 44 6.32 -6.16 -2.08
C TYR A 44 4.90 -6.69 -1.89
N THR A 45 4.70 -7.50 -0.87
CA THR A 45 3.39 -8.06 -0.51
C THR A 45 2.94 -7.46 0.80
N PHE A 46 1.67 -7.08 0.86
CA PHE A 46 1.04 -6.67 2.10
C PHE A 46 0.99 -7.86 3.06
N GLU A 47 1.60 -7.70 4.23
CA GLU A 47 1.49 -8.68 5.31
C GLU A 47 0.29 -8.29 6.19
N SER A 48 -0.74 -9.13 6.21
CA SER A 48 -2.01 -8.95 6.94
C SER A 48 -1.87 -9.07 8.47
N GLY A 49 -0.70 -8.71 9.02
CA GLY A 49 -0.32 -8.94 10.42
C GLY A 49 -0.04 -7.66 11.21
N SER A 50 -0.20 -6.49 10.61
CA SER A 50 -0.03 -5.23 11.32
C SER A 50 -1.37 -4.67 11.72
N ASP A 51 -1.44 -4.13 12.94
CA ASP A 51 -2.57 -3.40 13.53
C ASP A 51 -3.38 -2.61 12.48
N ASP A 52 -4.69 -2.49 12.72
CA ASP A 52 -5.72 -1.78 11.94
C ASP A 52 -5.41 -0.28 11.65
N ASP A 53 -4.17 0.17 11.81
CA ASP A 53 -3.66 1.53 11.68
C ASP A 53 -2.56 1.70 10.59
N GLU A 54 -1.98 0.62 10.02
CA GLU A 54 -0.95 0.75 8.97
C GLU A 54 -0.85 -0.41 7.94
N TYR A 55 -0.49 -0.07 6.70
CA TYR A 55 -0.16 -1.02 5.64
C TYR A 55 1.31 -1.43 5.69
N VAL A 56 1.61 -2.69 6.02
CA VAL A 56 2.98 -3.21 6.04
C VAL A 56 3.28 -3.99 4.77
N PHE A 57 4.33 -3.55 4.06
CA PHE A 57 4.78 -4.16 2.82
C PHE A 57 6.16 -4.78 3.01
N SER A 58 6.28 -6.04 2.60
CA SER A 58 7.52 -6.82 2.74
C SER A 58 7.81 -7.61 1.48
N ASP A 59 9.07 -7.69 1.09
CA ASP A 59 9.55 -8.62 0.06
C ASP A 59 10.32 -9.82 0.65
N GLY A 60 10.40 -9.90 1.99
CA GLY A 60 11.16 -10.90 2.72
C GLY A 60 12.61 -10.52 3.03
N GLU A 61 13.15 -9.48 2.38
CA GLU A 61 14.46 -8.89 2.70
C GLU A 61 14.34 -7.48 3.29
N THR A 62 13.42 -6.68 2.73
CA THR A 62 13.12 -5.33 3.18
C THR A 62 11.64 -5.19 3.52
N THR A 63 11.37 -4.35 4.51
CA THR A 63 10.02 -4.09 4.98
C THR A 63 9.88 -2.59 5.17
N PHE A 64 8.75 -2.04 4.73
CA PHE A 64 8.36 -0.66 4.99
C PHE A 64 6.88 -0.60 5.29
N THR A 65 6.46 0.49 5.91
CA THR A 65 5.07 0.68 6.31
C THR A 65 4.53 1.98 5.69
N ILE A 66 3.26 1.93 5.29
CA ILE A 66 2.50 3.08 4.82
C ILE A 66 1.40 3.27 5.84
N PRO A 67 1.35 4.40 6.58
CA PRO A 67 0.28 4.63 7.54
C PRO A 67 -1.06 4.57 6.83
N LEU A 68 -2.11 4.06 7.50
CA LEU A 68 -3.46 4.17 6.97
C LEU A 68 -3.80 5.64 6.76
N MET A 69 -4.73 5.90 5.85
CA MET A 69 -5.20 7.26 5.61
C MET A 69 -5.89 7.74 6.90
N ASP A 70 -5.17 8.49 7.74
CA ASP A 70 -5.77 9.24 8.84
C ASP A 70 -6.84 10.12 8.21
N PHE A 71 -8.11 9.79 8.41
CA PHE A 71 -9.25 10.61 8.04
C PHE A 71 -9.36 11.86 8.96
N ASP A 72 -8.24 12.37 9.46
CA ASP A 72 -8.11 13.70 10.05
C ASP A 72 -7.88 14.75 8.93
N GLU A 73 -8.74 14.73 7.91
CA GLU A 73 -9.03 15.95 7.15
C GLU A 73 -10.13 16.71 7.92
N ASP A 74 -9.71 17.36 9.01
CA ASP A 74 -10.50 18.39 9.71
C ASP A 74 -10.83 19.49 8.68
N PHE A 75 -12.12 19.60 8.36
CA PHE A 75 -12.73 20.43 7.31
C PHE A 75 -12.83 21.92 7.71
#